data_AF-A0A3D3UNG0-F1
#
_entry.id   AF-A0A3D3UNG0-F1
#
_cell.length_a   1.000
_cell.length_b   1.000
_cell.length_c   1.000
_cell.angle_alpha   90.00
_cell.angle_beta   90.00
_cell.angle_gamma   90.00
#
_symmetry.space_group_name_H-M   'P 1'
#
loop_
_entity.id
_entity.type
_entity.pdbx_description
1 polymer ?
#
loop_
_entity_poly.entity_id
_entity_poly.type
_entity_poly.pdbx_seq_one_letter_code
_entity_poly.pdbx_strand_id
1 'polypeptide(L)' 'VKVKQIKLEQPKVGRNDPCPCGSGKKYKKCCGKNS' A
#
# COMPACT_ATOMS: atom_id res chain seq x y z
N VAL A 1 -4.16 -8.32 -31.14
CA VAL A 1 -4.90 -8.73 -29.92
C VAL A 1 -4.92 -7.54 -28.96
N LYS A 2 -6.10 -7.03 -28.59
CA LYS A 2 -6.22 -5.81 -27.76
C LYS A 2 -6.17 -6.22 -26.29
N VAL A 3 -5.00 -6.13 -25.66
CA VAL A 3 -4.81 -6.44 -24.23
C VAL A 3 -5.57 -5.39 -23.42
N LYS A 4 -6.64 -5.79 -22.73
CA LYS A 4 -7.36 -4.92 -21.79
C LYS A 4 -6.58 -4.91 -20.47
N GLN A 5 -6.12 -3.74 -20.04
CA GLN A 5 -5.37 -3.58 -18.80
C GLN A 5 -6.29 -3.88 -17.60
N ILE A 6 -6.05 -5.00 -16.92
CA ILE A 6 -6.69 -5.32 -15.65
C ILE A 6 -6.07 -4.38 -14.62
N LYS A 7 -6.79 -3.31 -14.26
CA LYS A 7 -6.35 -2.39 -13.20
C LYS A 7 -6.55 -3.14 -11.89
N LEU A 8 -5.45 -3.54 -11.24
CA LEU A 8 -5.53 -4.14 -9.92
C LEU A 8 -5.89 -3.01 -8.93
N GLU A 9 -7.19 -2.85 -8.64
CA GLU A 9 -7.76 -1.90 -7.68
C GLU A 9 -7.47 -2.28 -6.22
N GLN A 10 -6.30 -2.85 -5.94
CA GLN A 10 -5.87 -2.99 -4.57
C GLN A 10 -5.55 -1.59 -4.01
N PRO A 11 -6.15 -1.20 -2.87
CA PRO A 11 -5.88 0.09 -2.27
C PRO A 11 -4.40 0.16 -1.92
N LYS A 12 -3.65 1.00 -2.62
CA LYS A 12 -2.27 1.30 -2.27
C LYS A 12 -2.32 2.03 -0.93
N VAL A 13 -1.97 1.33 0.15
CA VAL A 13 -1.80 1.96 1.46
C VAL A 13 -0.85 3.14 1.31
N GLY A 14 -1.34 4.34 1.60
CA GLY A 14 -0.53 5.54 1.52
C GLY A 14 0.59 5.46 2.54
N ARG A 15 1.78 5.96 2.19
CA ARG A 15 2.94 5.96 3.12
C ARG A 15 2.65 6.65 4.46
N ASN A 16 1.69 7.56 4.53
CA ASN A 16 1.31 8.27 5.76
C ASN A 16 0.15 7.61 6.53
N ASP A 17 -0.58 6.69 5.92
CA ASP A 17 -1.71 5.98 6.54
C ASP A 17 -1.25 5.10 7.72
N PRO A 18 -2.16 4.78 8.66
CA PRO A 18 -1.87 3.79 9.70
C PRO A 18 -1.45 2.46 9.08
N CYS A 19 -0.43 1.82 9.65
CA CYS A 19 0.03 0.52 9.19
C CYS A 19 -1.07 -0.54 9.40
N PRO A 20 -1.45 -1.31 8.35
CA PRO A 20 -2.44 -2.38 8.48
C PRO A 20 -1.96 -3.53 9.38
N CYS A 21 -0.68 -3.54 9.75
CA CYS A 21 -0.08 -4.46 10.70
C CYS A 21 -0.50 -4.24 12.17
N GLY A 22 -1.32 -3.22 12.46
CA GLY A 22 -1.83 -2.96 13.82
C GLY A 22 -0.80 -2.35 14.78
N SER A 23 0.36 -1.92 14.28
CA SER A 23 1.44 -1.39 15.12
C SER A 23 1.19 0.04 15.66
N GLY A 24 0.10 0.69 15.24
CA GLY A 24 -0.19 2.11 15.53
C GLY A 24 0.75 3.10 14.85
N LYS A 25 1.76 2.63 14.09
CA LYS A 25 2.71 3.48 13.36
C LYS A 25 2.20 3.78 11.95
N LYS A 26 2.64 4.90 11.36
CA LYS A 26 2.41 5.20 9.93
C LYS A 26 3.10 4.13 9.07
N TYR A 27 2.52 3.79 7.92
CA TYR A 27 3.03 2.77 7.01
C TYR A 27 4.52 2.97 6.68
N LYS A 28 4.93 4.19 6.32
CA LYS A 28 6.33 4.57 6.05
C LYS A 28 7.30 4.45 7.23
N LYS A 29 6.80 4.31 8.46
CA LYS A 29 7.62 4.12 9.67
C LYS A 29 7.53 2.68 10.19
N CYS A 30 6.82 1.81 9.48
CA CYS A 30 6.61 0.41 9.84
C CYS A 30 6.89 -0.50 8.63
N CYS A 31 5.88 -1.16 8.07
CA CYS A 31 6.05 -2.09 6.93
C CYS A 31 6.60 -1.42 5.67
N GLY A 32 6.32 -0.13 5.46
CA GLY A 32 6.86 0.67 4.34
C GLY A 32 8.13 1.45 4.68
N LYS A 33 8.84 1.12 5.76
CA LYS A 33 10.08 1.84 6.17
C LYS A 33 11.23 1.67 5.17
N ASN A 34 11.20 0.60 4.37
CA ASN A 34 12.23 0.26 3.39
C ASN A 34 11.68 0.18 1.95
N SER A 35 10.49 0.74 1.70
CA SER A 35 9.79 0.66 0.41
C SER A 35 9.46 2.03 -0.12
#